data_AF-A0A1J3CJN6-F1
#
_entry.id   AF-A0A1J3CJN6-F1
#
_cell.length_a   1.000
_cell.length_b   1.000
_cell.length_c   1.000
_cell.angle_alpha   90.00
_cell.angle_beta   90.00
_cell.angle_gamma   90.00
#
_symmetry.space_group_name_H-M   'P 1'
#
loop_
_entity.id
_entity.type
_entity.pdbx_description
1 polymer ?
#
loop_
_entity_poly.entity_id
_entity_poly.type
_entity_poly.pdbx_seq_one_letter_code
_entity_poly.pdbx_strand_id
1 'polypeptide(L)' 'NLFANTNVDPKDVGILVVNCSIFCPTPSLSAMIVNKYKLRSNIRTFNLGGMGCSASVIGVDLAKDMLLLHRNTYAVV' A
#
# COMPACT_ATOMS: atom_id res chain seq x y z
N ASN A 1 15.40 -0.66 1.71
CA ASN A 1 15.52 0.80 1.43
C ASN A 1 14.69 1.20 0.22
N LEU A 2 13.35 1.13 0.27
CA LEU A 2 12.51 1.52 -0.87
C LEU A 2 12.53 3.05 -1.06
N PHE A 3 12.05 3.80 -0.06
CA PHE A 3 11.96 5.26 -0.11
C PHE A 3 13.31 5.96 -0.30
N ALA A 4 14.38 5.40 0.27
CA ALA A 4 15.73 5.93 0.09
C ALA A 4 16.30 5.68 -1.31
N ASN A 5 15.91 4.59 -1.98
CA ASN A 5 16.37 4.29 -3.35
C ASN A 5 15.54 5.03 -4.41
N THR A 6 14.24 5.25 -4.15
CA THR A 6 13.35 5.93 -5.09
C THR A 6 13.35 7.44 -4.94
N ASN A 7 13.96 7.97 -3.86
CA ASN A 7 13.93 9.39 -3.50
C ASN A 7 12.50 9.96 -3.47
N VAL A 8 11.52 9.12 -3.10
CA VAL A 8 10.10 9.47 -3.00
C VAL A 8 9.79 9.80 -1.56
N ASP A 9 9.20 10.97 -1.34
CA ASP A 9 8.73 11.34 -0.02
C ASP A 9 7.60 10.39 0.44
N PRO A 10 7.70 9.79 1.63
CA PRO A 10 6.66 8.90 2.16
C PRO A 10 5.27 9.57 2.24
N LYS A 11 5.22 10.90 2.25
CA LYS A 11 3.99 11.70 2.27
C LYS A 11 3.29 11.79 0.91
N ASP A 12 3.99 11.55 -0.20
CA ASP A 12 3.43 11.57 -1.55
C ASP A 12 2.75 10.25 -1.92
N VAL A 13 2.98 9.20 -1.12
CA VAL A 13 2.28 7.93 -1.21
C VAL A 13 0.86 8.10 -0.70
N GLY A 14 -0.10 7.98 -1.62
CA GLY A 14 -1.53 8.08 -1.32
C GLY A 14 -2.23 6.73 -1.31
N ILE A 15 -1.59 5.68 -1.83
CA ILE A 15 -2.17 4.33 -1.91
C ILE A 15 -1.15 3.32 -1.39
N LEU A 16 -1.59 2.46 -0.47
CA LEU A 16 -0.81 1.35 0.06
C LEU A 16 -1.64 0.06 -0.05
N VAL A 17 -1.24 -0.83 -0.94
CA VAL A 17 -1.75 -2.19 -1.02
C VAL A 17 -0.80 -3.08 -0.23
N VAL A 18 -1.37 -3.92 0.63
CA VAL A 18 -0.65 -4.83 1.51
C VAL A 18 -1.24 -6.22 1.29
N ASN A 19 -0.42 -7.13 0.79
CA ASN A 19 -0.80 -8.54 0.78
C ASN A 19 -0.47 -9.17 2.14
N CYS A 20 -1.49 -9.64 2.85
CA CYS A 20 -1.30 -10.44 4.05
C CYS A 20 -2.31 -11.59 4.09
N SER A 21 -1.83 -12.80 3.80
CA SER A 21 -2.69 -13.97 3.66
C SER A 21 -3.25 -14.53 4.97
N ILE A 22 -2.59 -14.29 6.12
CA ILE A 22 -2.84 -15.02 7.38
C ILE A 22 -2.90 -14.12 8.63
N PHE A 23 -2.47 -12.86 8.54
CA PHE A 23 -2.22 -12.05 9.73
C PHE A 23 -2.89 -10.67 9.65
N CYS A 24 -4.08 -10.56 10.25
CA CYS A 24 -4.73 -9.29 10.55
C CYS A 24 -4.65 -9.02 12.06
N PRO A 25 -3.45 -8.77 12.62
CA PRO A 25 -3.33 -8.36 14.00
C PRO A 25 -4.00 -6.99 14.17
N THR A 26 -4.48 -6.67 15.36
CA THR A 26 -4.88 -5.29 15.70
C THR A 26 -3.70 -4.65 16.43
N PRO A 27 -3.11 -3.55 15.92
CA PRO A 27 -3.49 -2.78 14.72
C PRO A 27 -3.09 -3.47 13.40
N SER A 28 -3.86 -3.23 12.33
CA SER A 28 -3.67 -3.87 11.02
C SER A 28 -2.25 -3.69 10.49
N LEU A 29 -1.74 -4.66 9.71
CA LEU A 29 -0.39 -4.60 9.11
C LEU A 29 -0.20 -3.30 8.31
N SER A 30 -1.23 -2.88 7.58
CA SER A 30 -1.28 -1.60 6.88
C SER A 30 -1.13 -0.39 7.82
N ALA A 31 -1.85 -0.36 8.96
CA ALA A 31 -1.70 0.71 9.94
C ALA A 31 -0.29 0.75 10.57
N MET A 32 0.31 -0.43 10.81
CA MET A 32 1.70 -0.50 11.28
C MET A 32 2.69 0.07 10.26
N ILE A 33 2.53 -0.25 8.97
CA ILE A 33 3.38 0.29 7.89
C ILE A 33 3.22 1.81 7.78
N VAL A 34 1.98 2.32 7.81
CA VAL A 34 1.70 3.76 7.78
C VAL A 34 2.37 4.49 8.94
N ASN A 35 2.24 3.98 10.16
CA ASN A 35 2.84 4.62 11.33
C ASN A 35 4.37 4.49 11.34
N LYS A 36 4.92 3.36 10.88
CA LYS A 36 6.37 3.11 10.83
C LYS A 36 7.09 4.02 9.84
N TYR A 37 6.52 4.18 8.64
CA TYR A 37 7.11 5.02 7.58
C TYR A 37 6.59 6.46 7.57
N LYS A 38 5.74 6.83 8.55
CA LYS A 38 5.13 8.16 8.64
C LYS A 38 4.49 8.59 7.31
N LEU A 39 3.76 7.66 6.70
CA LEU A 39 2.99 7.92 5.48
C LEU A 39 1.90 8.96 5.76
N ARG A 40 1.35 9.54 4.70
CA ARG A 40 0.28 10.54 4.77
C ARG A 40 -0.91 10.03 5.61
N SER A 41 -1.48 10.88 6.48
CA SER A 41 -2.64 10.52 7.32
C SER A 41 -3.92 10.19 6.53
N ASN A 42 -4.02 10.65 5.27
CA ASN A 42 -5.14 10.40 4.37
C ASN A 42 -4.80 9.34 3.31
N ILE A 43 -3.86 8.44 3.62
CA ILE A 43 -3.48 7.33 2.76
C ILE A 43 -4.61 6.30 2.68
N ARG A 44 -4.88 5.79 1.49
CA ARG A 44 -5.81 4.70 1.26
C ARG A 44 -5.07 3.39 1.40
N THR A 45 -5.44 2.58 2.38
CA THR A 45 -4.82 1.28 2.62
C THR A 45 -5.74 0.14 2.19
N PHE A 46 -5.19 -0.86 1.51
CA PHE A 46 -5.91 -2.05 1.06
C PHE A 46 -5.17 -3.29 1.58
N ASN A 47 -5.86 -4.15 2.32
CA ASN A 47 -5.30 -5.41 2.81
C ASN A 47 -5.88 -6.56 1.98
N LEU A 48 -5.07 -7.12 1.08
CA LEU A 48 -5.45 -8.28 0.28
C LEU A 48 -5.18 -9.55 1.11
N GLY A 49 -6.23 -10.34 1.33
CA GLY A 49 -6.16 -11.65 2.00
C GLY A 49 -6.95 -12.69 1.22
N GLY A 50 -6.57 -13.97 1.33
CA GLY A 50 -7.30 -15.09 0.70
C GLY A 50 -7.10 -15.25 -0.82
N MET A 51 -6.31 -14.40 -1.48
CA MET A 51 -6.10 -14.44 -2.94
C MET A 51 -4.99 -15.41 -3.40
N GLY A 52 -4.30 -16.06 -2.45
CA GLY A 52 -3.22 -17.01 -2.74
C GLY A 52 -2.07 -16.40 -3.54
N CYS A 53 -1.49 -17.17 -4.47
CA CYS A 53 -0.39 -16.73 -5.32
C CYS A 53 -0.76 -15.58 -6.27
N SER A 54 -2.05 -15.34 -6.50
CA SER A 54 -2.55 -14.28 -7.38
C SER A 54 -2.60 -12.91 -6.71
N ALA A 55 -2.38 -12.83 -5.40
CA ALA A 55 -2.46 -11.60 -4.63
C ALA A 55 -1.56 -10.47 -5.18
N SER A 56 -0.38 -10.81 -5.69
CA SER A 56 0.55 -9.83 -6.26
C SER A 56 0.00 -9.17 -7.53
N VAL A 57 -0.55 -9.98 -8.45
CA VAL A 57 -1.11 -9.46 -9.72
C VAL A 57 -2.37 -8.65 -9.47
N ILE A 58 -3.24 -9.14 -8.57
CA ILE A 58 -4.44 -8.42 -8.14
C ILE A 58 -4.07 -7.09 -7.46
N GLY A 59 -3.00 -7.07 -6.65
CA GLY A 59 -2.52 -5.84 -6.02
C GLY A 59 -2.03 -4.80 -7.02
N VAL A 60 -1.34 -5.22 -8.08
CA VAL A 60 -0.89 -4.32 -9.15
C VAL A 60 -2.08 -3.79 -9.96
N ASP A 61 -3.06 -4.63 -10.27
CA ASP A 61 -4.27 -4.21 -11.00
C ASP A 61 -5.09 -3.20 -10.18
N LEU A 62 -5.27 -3.45 -8.89
CA LEU A 62 -5.90 -2.52 -7.96
C LEU A 62 -5.13 -1.18 -7.88
N ALA A 63 -3.80 -1.24 -7.80
CA ALA A 63 -2.98 -0.03 -7.77
C ALA A 63 -3.12 0.78 -9.07
N LYS A 64 -3.18 0.12 -10.23
CA LYS A 64 -3.42 0.77 -11.52
C LYS A 64 -4.76 1.50 -11.54
N ASP A 65 -5.85 0.84 -11.13
CA ASP A 65 -7.17 1.46 -11.08
C ASP A 65 -7.21 2.66 -10.13
N MET A 66 -6.54 2.54 -8.98
CA MET A 66 -6.46 3.64 -8.01
C MET A 66 -5.63 4.82 -8.55
N LEU A 67 -4.54 4.57 -9.28
CA LEU A 67 -3.75 5.63 -9.92
C LEU A 67 -4.49 6.33 -11.07
N LEU A 68 -5.39 5.63 -11.76
CA LEU A 68 -6.27 6.23 -12.77
C LEU A 68 -7.28 7.20 -12.13
N LEU A 69 -7.79 6.86 -10.94
CA LEU A 69 -8.74 7.70 -10.19
C LEU A 69 -8.05 8.83 -9.41
N HIS A 70 -6.86 8.61 -8.87
CA HIS A 70 -6.10 9.57 -8.07
C HIS A 70 -4.85 10.01 -8.83
N ARG A 71 -4.96 11.13 -9.55
CA ARG A 71 -3.81 11.71 -10.26
C ARG A 71 -2.78 12.29 -9.27
N ASN A 72 -1.51 12.20 -9.63
CA ASN A 72 -0.37 12.76 -8.89
C ASN A 72 -0.17 12.16 -7.49
N THR A 73 -0.23 10.83 -7.39
CA THR A 73 0.10 10.10 -6.16
C THR A 73 0.92 8.85 -6.47
N TYR A 74 1.64 8.35 -5.47
CA TYR A 74 2.34 7.07 -5.57
C TYR A 74 1.53 5.95 -4.92
N ALA A 75 1.57 4.78 -5.55
CA ALA A 75 1.04 3.54 -5.00
C ALA A 75 2.19 2.60 -4.63
N VAL A 76 2.10 2.01 -3.44
CA VAL A 76 3.01 0.96 -2.97
C VAL A 76 2.20 -0.33 -2.85
N VAL A 77 2.70 -1.44 -3.40
CA VAL A 77 2.06 -2.77 -3.43
C VAL A 77 2.96 -3.81 -2.81
#